data_AF-A0A4D6HFC7-F1
#
_entry.id   AF-A0A4D6HFC7-F1
#
_cell.length_a   1.000
_cell.length_b   1.000
_cell.length_c   1.000
_cell.angle_alpha   90.00
_cell.angle_beta   90.00
_cell.angle_gamma   90.00
#
_symmetry.space_group_name_H-M   'P 1'
#
loop_
_entity.id
_entity.type
_entity.pdbx_description
1 polymer ?
#
loop_
_entity_poly.entity_id
_entity_poly.type
_entity_poly.pdbx_seq_one_letter_code
_entity_poly.pdbx_strand_id
1 'polypeptide(L)'
;MSEDTDVDPAELEAQLEQIKDAMGLYERYEGAAGQWLLFGVLVLVAAAASQYVHLEELPGYWHGIIWIGLLFGGGFLGFWLLDDQSSLGTPAGKPGIWFIFVVTYLTSLPIGLITSRFVEDLGYQAEAVFTQSIILVFVGLAYLVTANALRAYHIRARDRYAFYVGGIMLIGLGAAMPYVDILWTWGYAVFGTLYFAYAIVTYLVLSRT
;
A
#
# COMPACT_ATOMS: atom_id res chain seq x y z
N MET A 1 -11.24 56.96 -16.26
CA MET A 1 -11.84 55.65 -16.04
C MET A 1 -10.72 54.73 -15.61
N SER A 2 -10.57 54.50 -14.31
CA SER A 2 -9.75 53.42 -13.78
C SER A 2 -10.61 52.16 -13.86
N GLU A 3 -10.32 51.28 -14.80
CA GLU A 3 -10.85 49.92 -14.77
C GLU A 3 -10.23 49.24 -13.54
N ASP A 4 -10.94 49.25 -12.43
CA ASP A 4 -10.74 48.25 -11.38
C ASP A 4 -11.03 46.91 -12.07
N THR A 5 -9.96 46.25 -12.51
CA THR A 5 -10.03 44.87 -12.96
C THR A 5 -10.45 44.09 -11.73
N ASP A 6 -11.72 43.70 -11.68
CA ASP A 6 -12.29 42.91 -10.60
C ASP A 6 -11.56 41.56 -10.60
N VAL A 7 -10.49 41.47 -9.80
CA VAL A 7 -9.65 40.28 -9.71
C VAL A 7 -10.49 39.23 -9.01
N ASP A 8 -10.95 38.23 -9.76
CA ASP A 8 -11.66 37.09 -9.20
C ASP A 8 -10.73 36.36 -8.20
N PRO A 9 -11.05 36.40 -6.89
CA PRO A 9 -10.22 35.76 -5.87
C PRO A 9 -10.11 34.26 -6.08
N ALA A 10 -11.14 33.61 -6.63
CA ALA A 10 -11.15 32.17 -6.86
C ALA A 10 -10.23 31.77 -8.02
N GLU A 11 -10.19 32.57 -9.08
CA GLU A 11 -9.26 32.35 -10.19
C GLU A 11 -7.80 32.58 -9.74
N LEU A 12 -7.57 33.62 -8.95
CA LEU A 12 -6.25 33.92 -8.41
C LEU A 12 -5.75 32.81 -7.45
N GLU A 13 -6.65 32.26 -6.62
CA GLU A 13 -6.33 31.15 -5.73
C GLU A 13 -5.98 29.88 -6.52
N ALA A 14 -6.74 29.56 -7.58
CA ALA A 14 -6.45 28.43 -8.46
C ALA A 14 -5.10 28.58 -9.18
N GLN A 15 -4.78 29.78 -9.69
CA GLN A 15 -3.49 30.06 -10.34
C GLN A 15 -2.33 30.00 -9.34
N LEU A 16 -2.51 30.52 -8.12
CA LEU A 16 -1.51 30.43 -7.06
C LEU A 16 -1.29 28.98 -6.62
N GLU A 17 -2.34 28.16 -6.55
CA GLU A 17 -2.21 26.73 -6.27
C GLU A 17 -1.44 26.01 -7.37
N GLN A 18 -1.72 26.33 -8.64
CA GLN A 18 -0.99 25.79 -9.79
C GLN A 18 0.50 26.19 -9.77
N ILE A 19 0.81 27.45 -9.45
CA ILE A 19 2.20 27.93 -9.34
C ILE A 19 2.91 27.27 -8.15
N LYS A 20 2.26 27.16 -6.99
CA LYS A 20 2.83 26.50 -5.80
C LYS A 20 3.08 25.02 -6.04
N ASP A 21 2.20 24.34 -6.78
CA ASP A 21 2.37 22.94 -7.20
C ASP A 21 3.51 22.81 -8.22
N ALA A 22 3.60 23.72 -9.19
CA ALA A 22 4.67 23.76 -10.19
C ALA A 22 6.06 24.05 -9.58
N MET A 23 6.11 24.85 -8.51
CA MET A 23 7.33 25.13 -7.76
C MET A 23 7.64 24.10 -6.66
N GLY A 24 6.74 23.15 -6.40
CA GLY A 24 6.91 22.12 -5.37
C GLY A 24 6.98 22.68 -3.94
N LEU A 25 6.33 23.83 -3.68
CA LEU A 25 6.41 24.54 -2.40
C LEU A 25 5.47 24.00 -1.31
N TYR A 26 4.55 23.09 -1.64
CA TYR A 26 3.71 22.39 -0.66
C TYR A 26 4.37 21.08 -0.23
N GLU A 27 4.81 21.02 1.02
CA GLU A 27 5.08 19.75 1.69
C GLU A 27 3.74 19.15 2.15
N ARG A 28 2.94 18.67 1.19
CA ARG A 28 1.51 18.31 1.35
C ARG A 28 1.25 17.05 2.20
N TYR A 29 2.24 16.56 2.95
CA TYR A 29 2.25 15.21 3.52
C TYR A 29 2.84 15.13 4.94
N GLU A 30 2.60 16.13 5.80
CA GLU A 30 3.08 16.14 7.19
C GLU A 30 2.63 14.91 8.02
N GLY A 31 1.53 14.23 7.63
CA GLY A 31 1.03 13.00 8.27
C GLY A 31 1.51 11.66 7.65
N ALA A 32 2.18 11.68 6.49
CA ALA A 32 2.46 10.46 5.73
C ALA A 32 3.43 9.49 6.43
N ALA A 33 4.33 9.99 7.27
CA ALA A 33 5.21 9.14 8.06
C ALA A 33 4.40 8.29 9.06
N GLY A 34 3.40 8.88 9.73
CA GLY A 34 2.55 8.18 10.71
C GLY A 34 1.73 7.05 10.10
N GLN A 35 1.33 7.20 8.83
CA GLN A 35 0.61 6.15 8.10
C GLN A 35 1.43 4.85 7.99
N TRP A 36 2.76 4.92 7.87
CA TRP A 36 3.61 3.72 7.85
C TRP A 36 3.48 2.91 9.14
N LEU A 37 3.48 3.56 10.32
CA LEU A 37 3.31 2.85 11.59
C LEU A 37 1.91 2.26 11.73
N LEU A 38 0.87 3.02 11.37
CA LEU A 38 -0.50 2.53 11.41
C LEU A 38 -0.66 1.28 10.54
N PHE A 39 -0.25 1.35 9.28
CA PHE A 39 -0.29 0.20 8.38
C PHE A 39 0.62 -0.93 8.85
N GLY A 40 1.79 -0.63 9.42
CA GLY A 40 2.69 -1.62 10.01
C GLY A 40 1.98 -2.45 11.09
N VAL A 41 1.30 -1.79 12.03
CA VAL A 41 0.54 -2.47 13.09
C VAL A 41 -0.64 -3.24 12.52
N LEU A 42 -1.43 -2.64 11.62
CA LEU A 42 -2.57 -3.32 10.99
C LEU A 42 -2.14 -4.59 10.25
N VAL A 43 -1.05 -4.51 9.47
CA VAL A 43 -0.48 -5.66 8.74
C VAL A 43 0.03 -6.72 9.71
N LEU A 44 0.71 -6.34 10.81
CA LEU A 44 1.17 -7.29 11.82
C LEU A 44 0.00 -8.05 12.46
N VAL A 45 -1.07 -7.35 12.82
CA VAL A 45 -2.27 -7.95 13.43
C VAL A 45 -3.00 -8.84 12.41
N ALA A 46 -3.17 -8.37 11.17
CA ALA A 46 -3.80 -9.16 10.11
C ALA A 46 -3.01 -10.43 9.78
N ALA A 47 -1.68 -10.31 9.77
CA ALA A 47 -0.78 -11.43 9.58
C ALA A 47 -0.84 -12.42 10.75
N ALA A 48 -0.87 -11.96 12.00
CA ALA A 48 -1.00 -12.83 13.16
C ALA A 48 -2.35 -13.58 13.17
N ALA A 49 -3.45 -12.89 12.83
CA ALA A 49 -4.76 -13.51 12.71
C ALA A 49 -4.81 -14.51 11.53
N SER A 50 -4.22 -14.16 10.39
CA SER A 50 -4.09 -15.08 9.24
C SER A 50 -3.19 -16.28 9.55
N GLN A 51 -2.13 -16.08 10.35
CA GLN A 51 -1.28 -17.17 10.81
C GLN A 51 -2.07 -18.16 11.66
N TYR A 52 -2.94 -17.67 12.55
CA TYR A 52 -3.82 -18.53 13.33
C TYR A 52 -4.81 -19.30 12.44
N VAL A 53 -5.46 -18.64 11.49
CA VAL A 53 -6.34 -19.29 10.49
C VAL A 53 -5.62 -20.41 9.74
N HIS A 54 -4.37 -20.16 9.34
CA HIS A 54 -3.54 -21.13 8.63
C HIS A 54 -3.14 -22.34 9.50
N LEU A 55 -2.76 -22.11 10.76
CA LEU A 55 -2.36 -23.19 11.68
C LEU A 55 -3.52 -24.08 12.10
N GLU A 56 -4.73 -23.52 12.22
CA GLU A 56 -5.95 -24.24 12.56
C GLU A 56 -6.70 -24.78 11.31
N GLU A 57 -6.09 -24.66 10.12
CA GLU A 57 -6.65 -25.09 8.83
C GLU A 57 -8.10 -24.59 8.60
N LEU A 58 -8.39 -23.38 9.06
CA LEU A 58 -9.71 -22.77 8.92
C LEU A 58 -10.00 -22.40 7.46
N PRO A 59 -11.28 -22.29 7.06
CA PRO A 59 -11.64 -21.95 5.69
C PRO A 59 -10.95 -20.69 5.16
N GLY A 60 -10.36 -20.77 3.97
CA GLY A 60 -9.48 -19.72 3.43
C GLY A 60 -10.15 -18.35 3.24
N TYR A 61 -11.48 -18.28 3.13
CA TYR A 61 -12.19 -17.00 3.05
C TYR A 61 -11.99 -16.12 4.30
N TRP A 62 -11.62 -16.70 5.44
CA TRP A 62 -11.30 -15.95 6.66
C TRP A 62 -10.11 -15.01 6.47
N HIS A 63 -9.11 -15.40 5.67
CA HIS A 63 -8.02 -14.49 5.32
C HIS A 63 -8.57 -13.22 4.65
N GLY A 64 -9.43 -13.37 3.64
CA GLY A 64 -10.06 -12.25 2.96
C GLY A 64 -10.82 -11.33 3.92
N ILE A 65 -11.61 -11.91 4.83
CA ILE A 65 -12.37 -11.16 5.84
C ILE A 65 -11.44 -10.37 6.77
N ILE A 66 -10.37 -11.00 7.27
CA ILE A 66 -9.38 -10.36 8.16
C ILE A 66 -8.72 -9.19 7.45
N TRP A 67 -8.22 -9.40 6.23
CA TRP A 67 -7.50 -8.39 5.46
C TRP A 67 -8.40 -7.23 5.05
N ILE A 68 -9.61 -7.51 4.58
CA ILE A 68 -10.59 -6.46 4.23
C ILE A 68 -11.00 -5.69 5.48
N GLY A 69 -11.37 -6.39 6.55
CA GLY A 69 -11.80 -5.78 7.80
C GLY A 69 -10.74 -4.89 8.44
N LEU A 70 -9.49 -5.35 8.49
CA LEU A 70 -8.40 -4.60 9.12
C LEU A 70 -7.85 -3.49 8.22
N LEU A 71 -7.62 -3.72 6.92
CA LEU A 71 -7.04 -2.69 6.07
C LEU A 71 -8.06 -1.63 5.63
N PHE A 72 -9.29 -2.02 5.28
CA PHE A 72 -10.31 -1.03 4.93
C PHE A 72 -10.96 -0.43 6.18
N GLY A 73 -11.29 -1.24 7.18
CA GLY A 73 -11.88 -0.74 8.44
C GLY A 73 -10.87 0.05 9.28
N GLY A 74 -9.67 -0.50 9.49
CA GLY A 74 -8.59 0.18 10.22
C GLY A 74 -8.02 1.38 9.45
N GLY A 75 -7.92 1.28 8.12
CA GLY A 75 -7.56 2.41 7.27
C GLY A 75 -8.57 3.54 7.36
N PHE A 76 -9.87 3.25 7.27
CA PHE A 76 -10.95 4.23 7.45
C PHE A 76 -10.90 4.91 8.82
N LEU A 77 -10.73 4.14 9.90
CA LEU A 77 -10.58 4.69 11.24
C LEU A 77 -9.33 5.56 11.37
N GLY A 78 -8.21 5.15 10.78
CA GLY A 78 -6.99 5.94 10.74
C GLY A 78 -7.16 7.27 10.00
N PHE A 79 -7.78 7.25 8.82
CA PHE A 79 -8.13 8.45 8.07
C PHE A 79 -9.04 9.39 8.88
N TRP A 80 -10.02 8.84 9.60
CA TRP A 80 -10.93 9.62 10.41
C TRP A 80 -10.27 10.22 11.66
N LEU A 81 -9.35 9.49 12.30
CA LEU A 81 -8.66 9.92 13.52
C LEU A 81 -7.50 10.88 13.27
N LEU A 82 -6.84 10.79 12.10
CA LEU A 82 -5.65 11.59 11.79
C LEU A 82 -5.98 12.93 11.10
N ASP A 83 -7.26 13.26 10.93
CA ASP A 83 -7.78 14.49 10.29
C ASP A 83 -7.04 14.88 8.99
N ASP A 84 -6.60 13.87 8.26
CA ASP A 84 -5.85 14.03 7.03
C ASP A 84 -6.89 14.23 5.91
N GLN A 85 -7.38 15.46 5.77
CA GLN A 85 -8.21 15.91 4.63
C GLN A 85 -7.40 15.97 3.32
N SER A 86 -6.40 15.09 3.15
CA SER A 86 -5.74 14.93 1.86
C SER A 86 -6.75 14.36 0.88
N SER A 87 -7.27 15.25 0.04
CA SER A 87 -8.30 14.96 -0.93
C SER A 87 -7.95 13.67 -1.67
N LEU A 88 -8.83 12.66 -1.61
CA LEU A 88 -8.83 11.49 -2.50
C LEU A 88 -8.91 11.88 -3.99
N GLY A 89 -9.02 13.18 -4.30
CA GLY A 89 -8.93 13.75 -5.63
C GLY A 89 -7.55 13.55 -6.25
N THR A 90 -7.53 13.00 -7.46
CA THR A 90 -6.35 12.99 -8.31
C THR A 90 -6.23 14.38 -8.95
N PRO A 91 -5.12 15.13 -8.75
CA PRO A 91 -4.94 16.42 -9.41
C PRO A 91 -5.01 16.26 -10.94
N ALA A 92 -5.60 17.24 -11.63
CA ALA A 92 -5.75 17.20 -13.08
C ALA A 92 -4.38 17.00 -13.77
N GLY A 93 -4.30 16.01 -14.67
CA GLY A 93 -3.07 15.68 -15.41
C GLY A 93 -2.04 14.83 -14.65
N LYS A 94 -2.31 14.42 -13.41
CA LYS A 94 -1.45 13.49 -12.64
C LYS A 94 -2.08 12.09 -12.55
N PRO A 95 -1.27 11.02 -12.44
CA PRO A 95 -1.79 9.66 -12.36
C PRO A 95 -2.40 9.36 -10.99
N GLY A 96 -3.63 8.85 -10.94
CA GLY A 96 -4.32 8.50 -9.69
C GLY A 96 -3.60 7.40 -8.91
N ILE A 97 -2.82 7.78 -7.90
CA ILE A 97 -1.95 6.88 -7.12
C ILE A 97 -2.74 5.73 -6.50
N TRP A 98 -3.88 6.03 -5.87
CA TRP A 98 -4.73 5.01 -5.26
C TRP A 98 -5.31 4.04 -6.29
N PHE A 99 -5.76 4.56 -7.44
CA PHE A 99 -6.26 3.74 -8.55
C PHE A 99 -5.18 2.80 -9.09
N ILE A 100 -3.96 3.31 -9.32
CA ILE A 100 -2.81 2.51 -9.77
C ILE A 100 -2.51 1.39 -8.79
N PHE A 101 -2.44 1.72 -7.50
CA PHE A 101 -2.18 0.74 -6.45
C PHE A 101 -3.24 -0.36 -6.44
N VAL A 102 -4.51 0.05 -6.36
CA VAL A 102 -5.66 -0.87 -6.26
C VAL A 102 -5.78 -1.74 -7.49
N VAL A 103 -5.69 -1.19 -8.70
CA VAL A 103 -5.78 -1.98 -9.94
C VAL A 103 -4.62 -2.97 -10.05
N THR A 104 -3.40 -2.55 -9.71
CA THR A 104 -2.25 -3.45 -9.71
C THR A 104 -2.44 -4.59 -8.72
N TYR A 105 -2.84 -4.28 -7.48
CA TYR A 105 -3.12 -5.29 -6.46
C TYR A 105 -4.26 -6.23 -6.86
N LEU A 106 -5.39 -5.71 -7.34
CA LEU A 106 -6.57 -6.48 -7.71
C LEU A 106 -6.32 -7.40 -8.91
N THR A 107 -5.27 -7.17 -9.69
CA THR A 107 -4.83 -8.08 -10.77
C THR A 107 -4.38 -9.45 -10.22
N SER A 108 -4.04 -9.54 -8.93
CA SER A 108 -3.82 -10.83 -8.26
C SER A 108 -5.04 -11.74 -8.27
N LEU A 109 -6.26 -11.19 -8.21
CA LEU A 109 -7.51 -11.98 -8.16
C LEU A 109 -7.81 -12.75 -9.46
N PRO A 110 -7.85 -12.12 -10.66
CA PRO A 110 -8.04 -12.87 -11.90
C PRO A 110 -6.89 -13.84 -12.14
N ILE A 111 -5.66 -13.52 -11.74
CA ILE A 111 -4.55 -14.47 -11.83
C ILE A 111 -4.79 -15.68 -10.93
N GLY A 112 -5.15 -15.46 -9.66
CA GLY A 112 -5.52 -16.53 -8.74
C GLY A 112 -6.64 -17.41 -9.29
N LEU A 113 -7.70 -16.82 -9.84
CA LEU A 113 -8.82 -17.52 -10.47
C LEU A 113 -8.43 -18.31 -11.72
N ILE A 114 -7.52 -17.80 -12.54
CA ILE A 114 -7.00 -18.52 -13.71
C ILE A 114 -6.15 -19.70 -13.23
N THR A 115 -5.26 -19.46 -12.28
CA THR A 115 -4.31 -20.46 -11.81
C THR A 115 -4.96 -21.56 -10.98
N SER A 116 -6.05 -21.27 -10.25
CA SER A 116 -6.74 -22.23 -9.39
C SER A 116 -7.14 -23.50 -10.15
N ARG A 117 -7.52 -23.36 -11.44
CA ARG A 117 -7.83 -24.48 -12.34
C ARG A 117 -6.70 -25.47 -12.58
N PHE A 118 -5.46 -25.02 -12.41
CA PHE A 118 -4.27 -25.84 -12.60
C PHE A 118 -3.74 -26.40 -11.27
N VAL A 119 -4.30 -25.96 -10.15
CA VAL A 119 -3.83 -26.29 -8.80
C VAL A 119 -4.96 -26.80 -7.90
N GLU A 120 -6.06 -27.29 -8.48
CA GLU A 120 -7.25 -27.77 -7.75
C GLU A 120 -6.94 -28.94 -6.79
N ASP A 121 -5.89 -29.73 -7.08
CA ASP A 121 -5.47 -30.88 -6.28
C ASP A 121 -4.43 -30.54 -5.17
N LEU A 122 -4.10 -29.26 -4.99
CA LEU A 122 -3.20 -28.86 -3.91
C LEU A 122 -3.84 -29.09 -2.54
N GLY A 123 -3.03 -29.60 -1.60
CA GLY A 123 -3.41 -29.58 -0.19
C GLY A 123 -3.50 -28.15 0.34
N TYR A 124 -4.28 -27.96 1.42
CA TYR A 124 -4.56 -26.66 2.05
C TYR A 124 -3.31 -25.77 2.20
N GLN A 125 -2.23 -26.33 2.73
CA GLN A 125 -1.01 -25.58 2.99
C GLN A 125 -0.36 -25.04 1.69
N ALA A 126 -0.34 -25.85 0.63
CA ALA A 126 0.22 -25.45 -0.66
C ALA A 126 -0.67 -24.39 -1.34
N GLU A 127 -2.00 -24.51 -1.24
CA GLU A 127 -2.95 -23.53 -1.76
C GLU A 127 -2.81 -22.17 -1.05
N ALA A 128 -2.67 -22.19 0.29
CA ALA A 128 -2.48 -20.99 1.09
C ALA A 128 -1.16 -20.28 0.76
N VAL A 129 -0.05 -21.04 0.70
CA VAL A 129 1.27 -20.52 0.30
C VAL A 129 1.24 -19.95 -1.10
N PHE A 130 0.61 -20.66 -2.04
CA PHE A 130 0.46 -20.22 -3.42
C PHE A 130 -0.31 -18.89 -3.51
N THR A 131 -1.46 -18.81 -2.85
CA THR A 131 -2.30 -17.61 -2.81
C THR A 131 -1.55 -16.43 -2.17
N GLN A 132 -0.90 -16.66 -1.04
CA GLN A 132 -0.12 -15.64 -0.35
C GLN A 132 1.05 -15.14 -1.22
N SER A 133 1.74 -16.04 -1.92
CA SER A 133 2.85 -15.71 -2.83
C SER A 133 2.41 -14.75 -3.92
N ILE A 134 1.31 -15.06 -4.60
CA ILE A 134 0.73 -14.19 -5.65
C ILE A 134 0.42 -12.82 -5.06
N ILE A 135 -0.29 -12.78 -3.94
CA ILE A 135 -0.69 -11.53 -3.29
C ILE A 135 0.54 -10.67 -2.96
N LEU A 136 1.58 -11.24 -2.34
CA LEU A 136 2.79 -10.49 -1.98
C LEU A 136 3.51 -9.93 -3.20
N VAL A 137 3.62 -10.71 -4.28
CA VAL A 137 4.23 -10.23 -5.53
C VAL A 137 3.43 -9.06 -6.09
N PHE A 138 2.09 -9.14 -6.12
CA PHE A 138 1.26 -8.06 -6.66
C PHE A 138 1.20 -6.81 -5.78
N VAL A 139 1.20 -6.95 -4.45
CA VAL A 139 1.37 -5.81 -3.54
C VAL A 139 2.74 -5.18 -3.76
N GLY A 140 3.80 -5.98 -3.88
CA GLY A 140 5.14 -5.46 -4.14
C GLY A 140 5.25 -4.75 -5.49
N LEU A 141 4.62 -5.29 -6.54
CA LEU A 141 4.51 -4.61 -7.83
C LEU A 141 3.73 -3.29 -7.71
N ALA A 142 2.61 -3.28 -6.99
CA ALA A 142 1.84 -2.05 -6.74
C ALA A 142 2.71 -0.98 -6.06
N TYR A 143 3.57 -1.37 -5.13
CA TYR A 143 4.56 -0.48 -4.49
C TYR A 143 5.54 0.11 -5.51
N LEU A 144 6.14 -0.72 -6.37
CA LEU A 144 7.12 -0.26 -7.37
C LEU A 144 6.50 0.68 -8.41
N VAL A 145 5.31 0.34 -8.91
CA VAL A 145 4.59 1.18 -9.88
C VAL A 145 4.17 2.49 -9.22
N THR A 146 3.66 2.45 -7.99
CA THR A 146 3.35 3.65 -7.20
C THR A 146 4.59 4.53 -7.02
N ALA A 147 5.72 3.97 -6.58
CA ALA A 147 6.97 4.71 -6.41
C ALA A 147 7.39 5.47 -7.68
N ASN A 148 7.21 4.84 -8.84
CA ASN A 148 7.52 5.46 -10.12
C ASN A 148 6.50 6.55 -10.50
N ALA A 149 5.21 6.33 -10.25
CA ALA A 149 4.16 7.32 -10.48
C ALA A 149 4.30 8.57 -9.59
N LEU A 150 4.78 8.42 -8.34
CA LEU A 150 5.04 9.53 -7.42
C LEU A 150 6.09 10.53 -7.95
N ARG A 151 6.85 10.19 -9.00
CA ARG A 151 7.73 11.15 -9.70
C ARG A 151 6.94 12.31 -10.32
N ALA A 152 5.72 12.06 -10.79
CA ALA A 152 4.83 13.10 -11.34
C ALA A 152 4.28 14.06 -10.28
N TYR A 153 4.43 13.72 -9.00
CA TYR A 153 3.95 14.51 -7.86
C TYR A 153 5.06 15.34 -7.19
N HIS A 154 6.27 15.42 -7.78
CA HIS A 154 7.43 16.09 -7.19
C HIS A 154 7.81 15.63 -5.78
N ILE A 155 7.37 14.43 -5.38
CA ILE A 155 7.68 13.84 -4.07
C ILE A 155 9.18 13.55 -3.97
N ARG A 156 9.73 13.77 -2.77
CA ARG A 156 11.16 13.60 -2.46
C ARG A 156 11.63 12.19 -2.83
N ALA A 157 12.85 12.07 -3.36
CA ALA A 157 13.40 10.78 -3.76
C ALA A 157 13.41 9.76 -2.61
N ARG A 158 13.69 10.23 -1.38
CA ARG A 158 13.71 9.41 -0.16
C ARG A 158 12.37 8.74 0.13
N ASP A 159 11.26 9.46 -0.03
CA ASP A 159 9.92 8.94 0.25
C ASP A 159 9.55 7.86 -0.80
N ARG A 160 10.00 8.04 -2.05
CA ARG A 160 9.86 7.04 -3.10
C ARG A 160 10.72 5.80 -2.86
N TYR A 161 11.89 5.94 -2.25
CA TYR A 161 12.76 4.80 -1.93
C TYR A 161 12.14 3.85 -0.92
N ALA A 162 11.32 4.33 0.02
CA ALA A 162 10.54 3.47 0.90
C ALA A 162 9.72 2.47 0.06
N PHE A 163 8.92 2.97 -0.87
CA PHE A 163 8.12 2.13 -1.77
C PHE A 163 8.98 1.20 -2.65
N TYR A 164 10.12 1.64 -3.16
CA TYR A 164 11.01 0.76 -3.93
C TYR A 164 11.55 -0.40 -3.09
N VAL A 165 12.04 -0.12 -1.88
CA VAL A 165 12.59 -1.14 -0.97
C VAL A 165 11.50 -2.10 -0.52
N GLY A 166 10.34 -1.58 -0.09
CA GLY A 166 9.19 -2.39 0.28
C GLY A 166 8.72 -3.28 -0.87
N GLY A 167 8.63 -2.73 -2.08
CA GLY A 167 8.22 -3.48 -3.27
C GLY A 167 9.15 -4.65 -3.60
N ILE A 168 10.47 -4.42 -3.58
CA ILE A 168 11.48 -5.47 -3.80
C ILE A 168 11.40 -6.53 -2.71
N MET A 169 11.27 -6.12 -1.44
CA MET A 169 11.17 -7.03 -0.31
C MET A 169 9.93 -7.94 -0.40
N LEU A 170 8.77 -7.38 -0.75
CA LEU A 170 7.52 -8.14 -0.90
C LEU A 170 7.56 -9.11 -2.09
N ILE A 171 8.09 -8.68 -3.24
CA ILE A 171 8.28 -9.57 -4.40
C ILE A 171 9.26 -10.69 -4.05
N GLY A 172 10.38 -10.36 -3.41
CA GLY A 172 11.38 -11.35 -2.99
C GLY A 172 10.80 -12.37 -2.02
N LEU A 173 10.02 -11.92 -1.04
CA LEU A 173 9.37 -12.82 -0.08
C LEU A 173 8.33 -13.73 -0.76
N GLY A 174 7.45 -13.16 -1.60
CA GLY A 174 6.46 -13.94 -2.35
C GLY A 174 7.09 -14.93 -3.32
N ALA A 175 8.19 -14.58 -3.98
CA ALA A 175 8.92 -15.49 -4.85
C ALA A 175 9.66 -16.60 -4.08
N ALA A 176 10.10 -16.35 -2.85
CA ALA A 176 10.82 -17.32 -2.02
C ALA A 176 9.89 -18.33 -1.33
N MET A 177 8.64 -17.97 -1.07
CA MET A 177 7.65 -18.80 -0.38
C MET A 177 7.57 -20.27 -0.83
N PRO A 178 7.43 -20.60 -2.13
CA PRO A 178 7.32 -21.99 -2.55
C PRO A 178 8.60 -22.80 -2.37
N TYR A 179 9.77 -22.15 -2.23
CA TYR A 179 11.08 -22.80 -2.17
C TYR A 179 11.64 -22.93 -0.75
N VAL A 180 10.97 -22.34 0.25
CA VAL A 180 11.49 -22.25 1.62
C VAL A 180 10.49 -22.87 2.58
N ASP A 181 10.81 -24.06 3.08
CA ASP A 181 9.91 -24.87 3.93
C ASP A 181 9.36 -24.11 5.15
N ILE A 182 10.17 -23.27 5.79
CA ILE A 182 9.71 -22.51 6.96
C ILE A 182 8.59 -21.53 6.60
N LEU A 183 8.55 -21.01 5.37
CA LEU A 183 7.49 -20.12 4.89
C LEU A 183 6.18 -20.86 4.62
N TRP A 184 6.21 -22.18 4.46
CA TRP A 184 4.98 -22.96 4.30
C TRP A 184 4.16 -23.02 5.58
N THR A 185 4.81 -23.02 6.73
CA THR A 185 4.13 -23.03 8.03
C THR A 185 3.99 -21.62 8.58
N TRP A 186 5.02 -20.78 8.45
CA TRP A 186 5.10 -19.48 9.12
C TRP A 186 5.01 -18.27 8.17
N GLY A 187 4.57 -18.47 6.94
CA GLY A 187 4.57 -17.46 5.88
C GLY A 187 3.88 -16.15 6.27
N TYR A 188 2.70 -16.22 6.90
CA TYR A 188 1.98 -15.03 7.37
C TYR A 188 2.74 -14.32 8.49
N ALA A 189 3.20 -15.05 9.52
CA ALA A 189 3.95 -14.45 10.63
C ALA A 189 5.26 -13.78 10.17
N VAL A 190 6.01 -14.44 9.28
CA VAL A 190 7.24 -13.89 8.70
C VAL A 190 6.94 -12.62 7.91
N PHE A 191 5.93 -12.64 7.06
CA PHE A 191 5.49 -11.46 6.32
C PHE A 191 5.11 -10.31 7.26
N GLY A 192 4.23 -10.54 8.24
CA GLY A 192 3.78 -9.50 9.16
C GLY A 192 4.93 -8.88 9.96
N THR A 193 5.84 -9.72 10.45
CA THR A 193 7.01 -9.27 11.22
C THR A 193 7.98 -8.46 10.37
N LEU A 194 8.31 -8.95 9.17
CA LEU A 194 9.20 -8.23 8.25
C LEU A 194 8.60 -6.90 7.80
N TYR A 195 7.31 -6.89 7.46
CA TYR A 195 6.62 -5.68 7.05
C TYR A 195 6.55 -4.66 8.20
N PHE A 196 6.27 -5.11 9.43
CA PHE A 196 6.27 -4.22 10.60
C PHE A 196 7.64 -3.62 10.88
N ALA A 197 8.71 -4.42 10.82
CA ALA A 197 10.07 -3.93 10.95
C ALA A 197 10.41 -2.90 9.86
N TYR A 198 10.05 -3.21 8.61
CA TYR A 198 10.20 -2.29 7.48
C TYR A 198 9.42 -0.98 7.69
N ALA A 199 8.19 -1.04 8.20
CA ALA A 199 7.36 0.11 8.49
C ALA A 199 7.96 1.00 9.60
N ILE A 200 8.50 0.40 10.67
CA ILE A 200 9.22 1.13 11.72
C ILE A 200 10.45 1.83 11.14
N VAL A 201 11.28 1.10 10.38
CA VAL A 201 12.48 1.67 9.76
C VAL A 201 12.12 2.83 8.83
N THR A 202 11.08 2.66 8.02
CA THR A 202 10.57 3.70 7.13
C THR A 202 10.10 4.92 7.90
N TYR A 203 9.31 4.73 8.96
CA TYR A 203 8.88 5.83 9.83
C TYR A 203 10.08 6.58 10.43
N LEU A 204 11.06 5.88 10.98
CA LEU A 204 12.25 6.50 11.59
C LEU A 204 13.11 7.26 10.58
N VAL A 205 13.21 6.76 9.35
CA VAL A 205 13.95 7.43 8.27
C VAL A 205 13.22 8.68 7.79
N LEU A 206 11.89 8.65 7.69
CA LEU A 206 11.08 9.75 7.17
C LEU A 206 10.75 10.82 8.22
N SER A 207 10.70 10.47 9.51
CA SER A 207 10.39 11.39 10.62
C SER A 207 11.58 12.22 11.14
N ARG A 208 12.81 11.89 10.74
CA ARG A 208 14.04 12.56 11.23
C ARG A 208 14.38 13.89 10.55
N THR A 209 13.40 14.60 10.01
CA THR A 209 13.57 15.89 9.30
C THR A 209 12.38 16.78 9.51
#